data_AF-A0A4R4ZMX2-F1
#
_entry.id   AF-A0A4R4ZMX2-F1
#
_cell.length_a   1.000
_cell.length_b   1.000
_cell.length_c   1.000
_cell.angle_alpha   90.00
_cell.angle_beta   90.00
_cell.angle_gamma   90.00
#
_symmetry.space_group_name_H-M   'P 1'
#
loop_
_entity.id
_entity.type
_entity.pdbx_description
1 polymer ?
#
loop_
_entity_poly.entity_id
_entity_poly.type
_entity_poly.pdbx_seq_one_letter_code
_entity_poly.pdbx_strand_id
1 'polypeptide(L)'
;MPNPVTCWYGKATGSWWAVARDGAGRWRLVEAASQAELGRRLTELGAHGYAALAQPILPSRSGVPPVQSAARPNHAPRHHY
;
A
#
# COMPACT_ATOMS: atom_id res chain seq x y z
N MET A 1 -6.41 -8.94 -11.63
CA MET A 1 -5.24 -8.14 -12.05
C MET A 1 -5.10 -6.98 -11.08
N PRO A 2 -3.92 -6.72 -10.48
CA PRO A 2 -3.75 -5.56 -9.60
C PRO A 2 -3.86 -4.28 -10.44
N ASN A 3 -4.81 -3.41 -10.09
CA ASN A 3 -4.92 -2.09 -10.69
C ASN A 3 -3.78 -1.21 -10.15
N PRO A 4 -2.82 -0.75 -10.97
CA PRO A 4 -1.67 0.00 -10.48
C PRO A 4 -2.09 1.45 -10.27
N VAL A 5 -2.73 1.73 -9.15
CA VAL A 5 -2.85 3.10 -8.65
C VAL A 5 -1.61 3.36 -7.81
N THR A 6 -0.97 4.50 -7.99
CA THR A 6 0.15 4.95 -7.14
C THR A 6 -0.23 6.31 -6.59
N CYS A 7 -0.25 6.44 -5.27
CA CYS A 7 -0.57 7.68 -4.57
C CYS A 7 0.61 8.15 -3.71
N TRP A 8 0.78 9.47 -3.60
CA TRP A 8 1.83 10.07 -2.79
C TRP A 8 1.42 11.46 -2.29
N TYR A 9 2.05 11.90 -1.20
CA TYR A 9 1.88 13.24 -0.65
C TYR A 9 3.06 14.14 -1.06
N GLY A 10 2.74 15.23 -1.77
CA GLY A 10 3.70 16.25 -2.16
C GLY A 10 3.95 17.22 -1.00
N LYS A 11 4.98 16.96 -0.18
CA LYS A 11 5.31 17.84 0.96
C LYS A 11 5.54 19.31 0.57
N ALA A 12 6.08 19.54 -0.62
CA ALA A 12 6.34 20.90 -1.12
C ALA A 12 5.06 21.64 -1.51
N THR A 13 4.05 20.94 -2.02
CA THR A 13 2.77 21.55 -2.46
C THR A 13 1.69 21.47 -1.39
N GLY A 14 1.86 20.60 -0.39
CA GLY A 14 0.81 20.29 0.57
C GLY A 14 -0.33 19.45 -0.01
N SER A 15 -0.20 18.95 -1.24
CA SER A 15 -1.25 18.23 -1.97
C SER A 15 -1.01 16.72 -2.00
N TRP A 16 -2.11 15.98 -2.10
CA TRP A 16 -2.13 14.57 -2.44
C TRP A 16 -2.20 14.38 -3.96
N TRP A 17 -1.43 13.42 -4.45
CA TRP A 17 -1.35 13.11 -5.87
C TRP A 17 -1.58 11.62 -6.11
N ALA A 18 -2.15 11.26 -7.26
CA ALA A 18 -2.20 9.88 -7.72
C ALA A 18 -2.08 9.76 -9.23
N VAL A 19 -1.40 8.70 -9.66
CA VAL A 19 -1.47 8.18 -11.04
C VAL A 19 -2.38 6.97 -11.03
N ALA A 20 -3.43 7.02 -11.83
CA ALA A 20 -4.44 5.97 -11.92
C ALA A 20 -4.89 5.76 -13.36
N ARG A 21 -5.45 4.58 -13.62
CA ARG A 21 -6.05 4.23 -14.91
C ARG A 21 -7.54 4.52 -14.86
N ASP A 22 -8.03 5.32 -15.80
CA ASP A 22 -9.47 5.60 -15.93
C ASP A 22 -10.23 4.36 -16.45
N GLY A 23 -11.57 4.39 -16.37
CA GLY A 23 -12.42 3.30 -16.88
C GLY A 23 -12.25 3.00 -18.38
N ALA A 24 -11.61 3.90 -19.14
CA ALA A 24 -11.28 3.70 -20.56
C ALA A 24 -9.85 3.17 -20.76
N GLY A 25 -9.13 2.83 -19.68
CA GLY A 25 -7.79 2.27 -19.77
C GLY A 25 -6.69 3.31 -20.01
N ARG A 26 -6.94 4.61 -19.82
CA ARG A 26 -5.92 5.67 -19.97
C ARG A 26 -5.33 6.09 -18.63
N TRP A 27 -4.05 6.42 -18.64
CA TRP A 27 -3.37 6.97 -17.47
C TRP A 27 -3.76 8.43 -17.23
N ARG A 28 -4.03 8.74 -15.97
CA ARG A 28 -4.42 10.08 -15.50
C ARG A 28 -3.66 10.42 -14.23
N LEU A 29 -3.26 11.69 -14.13
CA LEU A 29 -2.70 12.28 -12.91
C LEU A 29 -3.83 13.06 -12.21
N VAL A 30 -4.00 12.82 -10.91
CA VAL A 30 -5.03 13.46 -10.08
C VAL A 30 -4.35 14.16 -8.92
N GLU A 31 -4.68 15.43 -8.71
CA GLU A 31 -4.30 16.22 -7.53
C GLU A 31 -5.52 16.41 -6.62
N ALA A 32 -5.31 16.43 -5.31
CA ALA A 32 -6.30 16.79 -4.32
C ALA A 32 -5.66 17.42 -3.08
N ALA A 33 -6.39 18.30 -2.39
CA ALA A 33 -5.92 18.91 -1.15
C ALA A 33 -5.87 17.93 0.04
N SER A 34 -6.61 16.82 -0.04
CA SER A 34 -6.68 15.82 1.03
C SER A 34 -6.77 14.40 0.46
N GLN A 35 -6.40 13.42 1.28
CA GLN A 35 -6.48 12.01 0.92
C GLN A 35 -7.94 11.57 0.69
N ALA A 36 -8.90 12.11 1.45
CA ALA A 36 -10.32 11.82 1.27
C ALA A 36 -10.84 12.33 -0.08
N GLU A 37 -10.47 13.55 -0.45
CA GLU A 37 -10.81 14.13 -1.75
C GLU A 37 -10.16 13.36 -2.90
N LEU A 38 -8.92 12.91 -2.72
CA LEU A 38 -8.24 12.05 -3.70
C LEU A 38 -9.01 10.74 -3.93
N GLY A 39 -9.48 10.10 -2.86
CA GLY A 39 -10.28 8.87 -2.94
C GLY A 39 -11.62 9.05 -3.66
N ARG A 40 -12.30 10.18 -3.43
CA ARG A 40 -13.53 10.53 -4.15
C ARG A 40 -13.27 10.69 -5.65
N ARG A 41 -12.26 11.49 -6.02
CA ARG A 41 -11.89 11.74 -7.42
C ARG A 41 -11.48 10.46 -8.15
N LEU A 42 -10.75 9.57 -7.48
CA LEU A 42 -10.37 8.27 -8.05
C LEU A 42 -11.57 7.34 -8.26
N THR A 43 -12.55 7.40 -7.37
CA THR A 43 -13.81 6.67 -7.50
C THR A 43 -14.62 7.20 -8.70
N GLU A 44 -14.74 8.52 -8.83
CA GLU A 44 -15.40 9.18 -9.97
C GLU A 44 -14.70 8.87 -11.30
N LEU A 45 -13.37 8.72 -11.30
CA LEU A 45 -12.57 8.36 -12.47
C LEU A 45 -12.81 6.91 -12.95
N GLY A 46 -13.51 6.09 -12.16
CA GLY A 46 -13.64 4.65 -12.42
C GLY A 46 -12.35 3.88 -12.17
N ALA A 47 -11.42 4.44 -11.40
CA ALA A 47 -10.20 3.77 -10.99
C ALA A 47 -10.53 2.75 -9.88
N HIS A 48 -11.11 1.62 -10.26
CA HIS A 48 -11.51 0.54 -9.35
C HIS A 48 -10.29 -0.24 -8.80
N GLY A 49 -9.49 0.40 -7.96
CA GLY A 49 -8.33 -0.21 -7.27
C GLY A 49 -7.98 0.48 -5.95
N TYR A 50 -8.65 1.58 -5.62
CA TYR A 50 -8.36 2.42 -4.46
C TYR A 50 -8.53 1.70 -3.12
N ALA A 51 -9.46 0.74 -3.03
CA ALA A 51 -9.74 0.02 -1.79
C ALA A 51 -8.54 -0.78 -1.22
N ALA A 52 -7.52 -1.09 -2.04
CA ALA A 52 -6.34 -1.85 -1.62
C ALA A 52 -5.14 -1.00 -1.19
N LEU A 53 -5.15 0.32 -1.43
CA LEU A 53 -3.97 1.19 -1.32
C LEU A 53 -4.09 2.28 -0.26
N ALA A 54 -5.07 2.19 0.64
CA ALA A 54 -5.09 2.99 1.86
C ALA A 54 -3.89 2.71 2.80
N GLN A 55 -2.99 1.81 2.41
CA GLN A 55 -1.68 1.65 3.04
C GLN A 55 -0.73 2.72 2.48
N PRO A 56 -0.31 3.70 3.28
CA PRO A 56 0.71 4.63 2.85
C PRO A 56 1.95 3.81 2.48
N ILE A 57 2.43 3.96 1.24
CA ILE A 57 3.74 3.46 0.84
C ILE A 57 4.76 4.36 1.56
N LEU A 58 4.97 4.09 2.85
CA LEU A 58 6.19 4.50 3.52
C LEU A 58 7.33 3.90 2.70
N PRO A 59 8.36 4.68 2.33
CA PRO A 59 9.52 4.09 1.68
C PRO A 59 10.03 3.00 2.62
N SER A 60 9.92 1.75 2.16
CA SER A 60 10.43 0.59 2.87
C SER A 60 11.92 0.81 3.09
N ARG A 61 12.29 1.32 4.27
CA ARG A 61 13.65 1.20 4.76
C ARG A 61 13.93 -0.29 4.84
N SER A 62 14.85 -0.72 4.01
CA SER A 62 15.35 -2.07 3.86
C SER A 62 15.52 -2.82 5.19
N GLY A 63 15.20 -4.11 5.15
CA GLY A 63 16.03 -5.12 5.82
C GLY A 63 15.64 -5.49 7.23
N VAL A 64 14.54 -6.22 7.40
CA VAL A 64 14.44 -7.27 8.43
C VAL A 64 13.54 -8.38 7.87
N PRO A 65 14.02 -9.62 7.70
CA PRO A 65 13.12 -10.74 7.47
C PRO A 65 12.20 -10.88 8.69
N PRO A 66 10.93 -11.31 8.53
CA PRO A 66 10.10 -11.61 9.68
C PRO A 66 10.76 -12.74 10.45
N VAL A 67 11.22 -12.45 11.66
CA VAL A 67 11.53 -13.50 12.64
C VAL A 67 10.21 -14.23 12.87
N GLN A 68 10.04 -15.36 12.18
CA GLN A 68 9.07 -16.34 12.59
C GLN A 68 9.51 -16.77 14.00
N SER A 69 8.82 -16.25 15.02
CA SER A 69 8.81 -16.87 16.35
C SER A 69 8.21 -18.26 16.20
N ALA A 70 9.03 -19.20 15.72
CA ALA A 70 8.75 -20.61 15.77
C ALA A 70 8.63 -20.97 17.25
N ALA A 71 7.41 -21.33 17.64
CA ALA A 71 7.11 -21.97 18.90
C ALA A 71 8.17 -23.06 19.16
N ARG A 72 8.89 -22.95 20.28
CA ARG A 72 9.78 -24.00 20.76
C ARG A 72 9.00 -25.32 20.81
N PRO A 73 9.39 -26.37 20.06
CA PRO A 73 8.98 -27.70 20.42
C PRO A 73 9.73 -28.08 21.70
N ASN A 74 8.98 -28.32 22.77
CA ASN A 74 9.50 -28.75 24.06
C ASN A 74 9.96 -30.21 23.93
N HIS A 75 11.19 -30.44 23.47
CA HIS A 75 11.81 -31.77 23.47
C HIS A 75 12.32 -32.07 24.88
N ALA A 76 11.64 -32.96 25.58
CA ALA A 76 12.11 -33.55 26.82
C ALA A 76 13.43 -34.32 26.59
N PRO A 77 14.43 -34.21 27.49
CA PRO A 77 15.63 -35.02 27.38
C PRO A 77 15.34 -36.47 27.84
N ARG A 78 15.50 -37.42 26.92
CA ARG A 78 15.71 -38.84 27.29
C ARG A 78 17.12 -38.96 27.88
N HIS A 79 17.22 -39.26 29.17
CA HIS A 79 18.46 -39.74 29.76
C HIS A 79 18.74 -41.17 29.27
N HIS A 80 19.86 -41.34 28.57
CA HIS A 80 20.57 -42.61 28.51
C HIS A 80 21.47 -42.69 29.74
N TYR A 81 21.21 -43.67 30.61
CA TYR A 81 22.20 -44.50 31.31
C TYR A 81 21.48 -45.72 31.89
#